data_AF-A0A7C1LNE5-F1
#
_entry.id   AF-A0A7C1LNE5-F1
#
_cell.length_a   1.000
_cell.length_b   1.000
_cell.length_c   1.000
_cell.angle_alpha   90.00
_cell.angle_beta   90.00
_cell.angle_gamma   90.00
#
_symmetry.space_group_name_H-M   'P 1'
#
loop_
_entity.id
_entity.type
_entity.pdbx_description
1 polymer ?
#
loop_
_entity_poly.entity_id
_entity_poly.type
_entity_poly.pdbx_seq_one_letter_code
_entity_poly.pdbx_strand_id
1 'polypeptide(L)'
;MSEEENHSIQSIFTYIFVIITIALILIRIISIFYEISPWVEATRDIDFKILIEGMDNGLINFYDPISISDWPPYYLYFWYFLFFPIYIMPFNISIGVYIWDALRLILTIIVVRKAPTIFKSKKDLLIFYIFGSIGYTIDAYYNNVNFIIVFLLFFSFYFMESDKFWKAGFLFTLATFKITAIVFLPVLLIIKKLKWKDLKYFLIPFLLICIPYIIFPDYFFQMVKNWGHSDVEIKGILFFDSVLWKALQPSHLMFIGLLFIIFIENIKDANRKKNLRIILVSLITIYYVYLTSVVFIIPVILN
;
A
#
# COMPACT_ATOMS: atom_id res chain seq x y z
N MET A 1 -20.87 8.30 -22.84
CA MET A 1 -21.45 7.20 -22.04
C MET A 1 -22.22 7.81 -20.90
N SER A 2 -23.43 7.29 -20.62
CA SER A 2 -24.31 7.80 -19.58
C SER A 2 -23.69 7.61 -18.18
N GLU A 3 -24.12 8.41 -17.22
CA GLU A 3 -23.71 8.29 -15.81
C GLU A 3 -23.98 6.89 -15.23
N GLU A 4 -25.01 6.20 -15.75
CA GLU A 4 -25.42 4.84 -15.35
C GLU A 4 -24.32 3.79 -15.53
N GLU A 5 -23.60 3.81 -16.64
CA GLU A 5 -22.54 2.82 -16.90
C GLU A 5 -21.28 3.08 -16.10
N ASN A 6 -21.04 4.31 -15.65
CA ASN A 6 -19.99 4.55 -14.67
C ASN A 6 -20.43 3.95 -13.34
N HIS A 7 -21.63 4.30 -12.87
CA HIS A 7 -22.21 3.82 -11.62
C HIS A 7 -22.17 2.28 -11.50
N SER A 8 -22.40 1.56 -12.60
CA SER A 8 -22.36 0.10 -12.61
C SER A 8 -20.98 -0.48 -12.29
N ILE A 9 -19.89 0.06 -12.86
CA ILE A 9 -18.53 -0.44 -12.61
C ILE A 9 -18.12 -0.21 -11.15
N GLN A 10 -18.35 0.99 -10.59
CA GLN A 10 -17.98 1.26 -9.19
C GLN A 10 -18.77 0.37 -8.22
N SER A 11 -20.04 0.08 -8.54
CA SER A 11 -20.87 -0.80 -7.73
C SER A 11 -20.35 -2.23 -7.73
N ILE A 12 -19.99 -2.78 -8.89
CA ILE A 12 -19.39 -4.13 -9.01
C ILE A 12 -18.14 -4.24 -8.13
N PHE A 13 -17.21 -3.30 -8.24
CA PHE A 13 -15.98 -3.34 -7.45
C PHE A 13 -16.23 -3.08 -5.97
N THR A 14 -17.20 -2.24 -5.61
CA THR A 14 -17.65 -2.11 -4.21
C THR A 14 -18.10 -3.45 -3.65
N TYR A 15 -18.93 -4.21 -4.38
CA TYR A 15 -19.34 -5.55 -3.94
C TYR A 15 -18.17 -6.51 -3.83
N ILE A 16 -17.22 -6.48 -4.76
CA ILE A 16 -16.00 -7.30 -4.69
C ILE A 16 -15.23 -7.01 -3.38
N PHE A 17 -14.98 -5.75 -3.03
CA PHE A 17 -14.29 -5.40 -1.79
C PHE A 17 -15.06 -5.84 -0.53
N VAL A 18 -16.39 -5.69 -0.54
CA VAL A 18 -17.25 -6.18 0.55
C VAL A 18 -17.14 -7.70 0.71
N ILE A 19 -17.25 -8.45 -0.38
CA ILE A 19 -17.16 -9.92 -0.38
C ILE A 19 -15.79 -10.38 0.14
N ILE A 20 -14.69 -9.78 -0.35
CA ILE A 20 -13.33 -10.09 0.12
C ILE A 20 -13.22 -9.85 1.63
N THR A 21 -13.72 -8.71 2.11
CA THR A 21 -13.65 -8.34 3.53
C THR A 21 -14.44 -9.33 4.39
N ILE A 22 -15.68 -9.65 4.00
CA ILE A 22 -16.51 -10.63 4.70
C ILE A 22 -15.83 -12.01 4.70
N ALA A 23 -15.30 -12.45 3.56
CA ALA A 23 -14.62 -13.74 3.47
C ALA A 23 -13.41 -13.83 4.43
N LEU A 24 -12.59 -12.77 4.51
CA LEU A 24 -11.45 -12.74 5.42
C LEU A 24 -11.86 -12.68 6.90
N ILE A 25 -12.92 -11.93 7.23
CA ILE A 25 -13.50 -11.93 8.58
C ILE A 25 -13.99 -13.34 8.96
N LEU A 26 -14.69 -14.02 8.05
CA LEU A 26 -15.15 -15.39 8.27
C LEU A 26 -13.98 -16.35 8.45
N ILE A 27 -12.92 -16.25 7.65
CA ILE A 27 -11.69 -17.04 7.83
C ILE A 27 -11.12 -16.82 9.23
N ARG A 28 -11.05 -15.57 9.71
CA ARG A 28 -10.58 -15.28 11.08
C ARG A 28 -11.44 -15.93 12.15
N ILE A 29 -12.76 -15.81 12.03
CA ILE A 29 -13.71 -16.39 13.00
C ILE A 29 -13.59 -17.91 13.01
N ILE A 30 -13.54 -18.55 11.83
CA ILE A 30 -13.39 -20.01 11.72
C ILE A 30 -12.09 -20.47 12.37
N SER A 31 -10.98 -19.74 12.16
CA SER A 31 -9.70 -20.09 12.78
C SER A 31 -9.66 -20.00 14.30
N ILE A 32 -10.63 -19.35 14.95
CA ILE A 32 -10.74 -19.37 16.42
C ILE A 32 -11.19 -20.76 16.90
N PHE A 33 -11.98 -21.45 16.08
CA PHE A 33 -12.58 -22.74 16.44
C PHE A 33 -11.88 -23.94 15.81
N TYR A 34 -11.16 -23.73 14.70
CA TYR A 34 -10.54 -24.80 13.93
C TYR A 34 -9.16 -24.38 13.42
N GLU A 35 -8.17 -25.26 13.56
CA GLU A 35 -6.89 -25.12 12.87
C GLU A 35 -7.12 -25.33 11.36
N ILE A 36 -6.96 -24.27 10.56
CA ILE A 36 -7.21 -24.33 9.11
C ILE A 36 -5.99 -24.94 8.41
N SER A 37 -4.82 -24.37 8.67
CA SER A 37 -3.52 -24.91 8.27
C SER A 37 -2.41 -24.15 8.99
N PRO A 38 -1.23 -24.78 9.18
CA PRO A 38 -0.07 -24.10 9.79
C PRO A 38 0.32 -22.82 9.04
N TRP A 39 0.18 -22.82 7.72
CA TRP A 39 0.49 -21.66 6.89
C TRP A 39 -0.46 -20.48 7.15
N VAL A 40 -1.77 -20.74 7.27
CA VAL A 40 -2.75 -19.68 7.55
C VAL A 40 -2.54 -19.10 8.95
N GLU A 41 -2.22 -19.93 9.93
CA GLU A 41 -1.97 -19.49 11.30
C GLU A 41 -0.71 -18.62 11.43
N ALA A 42 0.36 -19.02 10.74
CA ALA A 42 1.61 -18.29 10.72
C ALA A 42 1.51 -16.96 9.98
N THR A 43 0.86 -16.94 8.80
CA THR A 43 0.99 -15.80 7.87
C THR A 43 -0.17 -14.81 7.91
N ARG A 44 -1.36 -15.20 8.38
CA ARG A 44 -2.50 -14.28 8.47
C ARG A 44 -2.22 -13.19 9.49
N ASP A 45 -2.57 -11.96 9.12
CA ASP A 45 -2.42 -10.74 9.93
C ASP A 45 -0.97 -10.48 10.37
N ILE A 46 0.03 -11.06 9.70
CA ILE A 46 1.43 -11.00 10.13
C ILE A 46 1.96 -9.57 10.20
N ASP A 47 1.61 -8.69 9.26
CA ASP A 47 2.06 -7.29 9.28
C ASP A 47 1.47 -6.54 10.49
N PHE A 48 0.24 -6.89 10.89
CA PHE A 48 -0.38 -6.34 12.08
C PHE A 48 0.29 -6.89 13.35
N LYS A 49 0.57 -8.20 13.43
CA LYS A 49 1.27 -8.80 14.58
C LYS A 49 2.68 -8.22 14.76
N ILE A 50 3.45 -8.13 13.67
CA ILE A 50 4.79 -7.51 13.64
C ILE A 50 4.74 -6.09 14.21
N LEU A 51 3.73 -5.34 13.81
CA LEU A 51 3.52 -3.99 14.31
C LEU A 51 3.25 -3.97 15.82
N ILE A 52 2.36 -4.81 16.33
CA ILE A 52 2.05 -4.86 17.78
C ILE A 52 3.31 -5.18 18.58
N GLU A 53 4.07 -6.21 18.20
CA GLU A 53 5.32 -6.56 18.89
C GLU A 53 6.37 -5.45 18.80
N GLY A 54 6.47 -4.78 17.64
CA GLY A 54 7.36 -3.62 17.51
C GLY A 54 6.95 -2.48 18.45
N MET A 55 5.66 -2.31 18.72
CA MET A 55 5.16 -1.33 19.68
C MET A 55 5.44 -1.72 21.14
N ASP A 56 5.52 -3.02 21.45
CA ASP A 56 5.87 -3.53 22.79
C ASP A 56 7.33 -3.23 23.17
N ASN A 57 8.23 -3.11 22.18
CA ASN A 57 9.58 -2.61 22.41
C ASN A 57 9.60 -1.14 22.91
N GLY A 58 8.49 -0.42 22.72
CA GLY A 58 8.33 0.98 23.06
C GLY A 58 8.84 1.90 21.96
N LEU A 59 8.51 3.19 22.09
CA LEU A 59 8.78 4.21 21.08
C LEU A 59 10.27 4.29 20.69
N ILE A 60 11.16 4.14 21.66
CA ILE A 60 12.61 4.27 21.46
C ILE A 60 13.21 3.06 20.74
N ASN A 61 12.63 1.88 20.94
CA ASN A 61 13.17 0.61 20.44
C ASN A 61 12.25 0.01 19.36
N PHE A 62 11.40 0.84 18.73
CA PHE A 62 10.38 0.38 17.77
C PHE A 62 10.99 -0.42 16.61
N TYR A 63 12.24 -0.14 16.24
CA TYR A 63 12.96 -0.80 15.15
C TYR A 63 13.85 -1.97 15.61
N ASP A 64 13.83 -2.30 16.90
CA ASP A 64 14.59 -3.43 17.43
C ASP A 64 13.95 -4.76 16.99
N PRO A 65 14.74 -5.85 16.94
CA PRO A 65 14.23 -7.16 16.55
C PRO A 65 13.05 -7.61 17.42
N ILE A 66 12.11 -8.34 16.82
CA ILE A 66 10.95 -8.92 17.49
C ILE A 66 10.96 -10.44 17.32
N SER A 67 10.23 -11.15 18.19
CA SER A 67 10.36 -12.61 18.31
C SER A 67 9.75 -13.38 17.14
N ILE A 68 8.69 -12.84 16.54
CA ILE A 68 7.94 -13.51 15.46
C ILE A 68 8.45 -13.19 14.06
N SER A 69 9.42 -12.28 13.93
CA SER A 69 9.93 -11.88 12.63
C SER A 69 11.32 -11.28 12.73
N ASP A 70 12.22 -11.82 11.92
CA ASP A 70 13.52 -11.20 11.66
C ASP A 70 13.39 -9.93 10.81
N TRP A 71 12.18 -9.56 10.36
CA TRP A 71 11.95 -8.40 9.52
C TRP A 71 11.85 -7.14 10.38
N PRO A 72 12.83 -6.24 10.33
CA PRO A 72 12.71 -5.01 11.08
C PRO A 72 11.65 -4.12 10.42
N PRO A 73 10.87 -3.34 11.21
CA PRO A 73 9.93 -2.40 10.65
C PRO A 73 10.63 -1.44 9.68
N TYR A 74 10.11 -1.34 8.45
CA TYR A 74 10.62 -0.47 7.39
C TYR A 74 9.76 0.80 7.22
N TYR A 75 8.85 1.05 8.15
CA TYR A 75 7.99 2.23 8.19
C TYR A 75 8.72 3.44 8.78
N LEU A 76 8.26 4.64 8.45
CA LEU A 76 8.69 5.85 9.14
C LEU A 76 8.13 5.91 10.57
N TYR A 77 8.81 6.59 11.48
CA TYR A 77 8.61 6.56 12.94
C TYR A 77 7.23 7.06 13.35
N PHE A 78 6.64 7.96 12.56
CA PHE A 78 5.27 8.44 12.78
C PHE A 78 4.21 7.34 12.59
N TRP A 79 4.59 6.19 12.06
CA TRP A 79 3.82 4.96 12.11
C TRP A 79 3.37 4.60 13.52
N TYR A 80 4.28 4.68 14.49
CA TYR A 80 3.99 4.37 15.89
C TYR A 80 2.76 5.13 16.38
N PHE A 81 2.68 6.44 16.12
CA PHE A 81 1.56 7.28 16.59
C PHE A 81 0.26 7.03 15.86
N LEU A 82 0.30 6.64 14.58
CA LEU A 82 -0.92 6.32 13.82
C LEU A 82 -1.59 5.05 14.36
N PHE A 83 -0.77 4.07 14.78
CA PHE A 83 -1.26 2.78 15.27
C PHE A 83 -1.46 2.71 16.76
N PHE A 84 -0.91 3.64 17.52
CA PHE A 84 -1.05 3.68 18.97
C PHE A 84 -2.50 3.56 19.47
N PRO A 85 -3.51 4.23 18.87
CA PRO A 85 -4.89 4.06 19.29
C PRO A 85 -5.42 2.63 19.12
N ILE A 86 -4.93 1.88 18.13
CA ILE A 86 -5.33 0.50 17.87
C ILE A 86 -4.59 -0.45 18.79
N TYR A 87 -3.31 -0.17 19.05
CA TYR A 87 -2.49 -0.89 20.01
C TYR A 87 -3.06 -0.84 21.42
N ILE A 88 -3.57 0.30 21.91
CA ILE A 88 -4.10 0.37 23.28
C ILE A 88 -5.50 -0.25 23.46
N MET A 89 -6.12 -0.79 22.40
CA MET A 89 -7.42 -1.44 22.51
C MET A 89 -7.32 -2.84 23.13
N PRO A 90 -8.39 -3.36 23.77
CA PRO A 90 -8.36 -4.68 24.39
C PRO A 90 -7.98 -5.79 23.39
N PHE A 91 -6.79 -6.35 23.56
CA PHE A 91 -6.20 -7.35 22.66
C PHE A 91 -6.82 -8.74 22.77
N ASN A 92 -7.42 -9.07 23.90
CA ASN A 92 -8.00 -10.38 24.18
C ASN A 92 -9.11 -10.80 23.20
N ILE A 93 -9.62 -9.87 22.37
CA ILE A 93 -10.66 -10.13 21.36
C ILE A 93 -10.21 -9.66 19.96
N SER A 94 -8.96 -9.20 19.79
CA SER A 94 -8.44 -8.70 18.50
C SER A 94 -9.30 -7.62 17.85
N ILE A 95 -9.99 -6.79 18.64
CA ILE A 95 -10.94 -5.76 18.14
C ILE A 95 -10.26 -4.80 17.15
N GLY A 96 -9.00 -4.48 17.40
CA GLY A 96 -8.19 -3.62 16.52
C GLY A 96 -8.11 -4.12 15.08
N VAL A 97 -8.04 -5.43 14.86
CA VAL A 97 -7.99 -6.04 13.52
C VAL A 97 -9.27 -5.76 12.74
N TYR A 98 -10.43 -5.93 13.38
CA TYR A 98 -11.73 -5.71 12.72
C TYR A 98 -12.01 -4.24 12.44
N ILE A 99 -11.58 -3.33 13.34
CA ILE A 99 -11.63 -1.89 13.08
C ILE A 99 -10.76 -1.55 11.87
N TRP A 100 -9.60 -2.18 11.76
CA TRP A 100 -8.70 -2.00 10.63
C TRP A 100 -9.31 -2.46 9.31
N ASP A 101 -10.02 -3.61 9.29
CA ASP A 101 -10.76 -4.06 8.10
C ASP A 101 -11.88 -3.10 7.71
N ALA A 102 -12.64 -2.61 8.68
CA ALA A 102 -13.71 -1.65 8.44
C ALA A 102 -13.14 -0.36 7.84
N LEU A 103 -12.05 0.15 8.40
CA LEU A 103 -11.34 1.32 7.88
C LEU A 103 -10.85 1.05 6.44
N ARG A 104 -10.22 -0.10 6.18
CA ARG A 104 -9.76 -0.50 4.85
C ARG A 104 -10.88 -0.49 3.83
N LEU A 105 -12.02 -1.10 4.15
CA LEU A 105 -13.19 -1.16 3.28
C LEU A 105 -13.73 0.24 2.99
N ILE A 106 -13.94 1.05 4.03
CA ILE A 106 -14.50 2.40 3.90
C ILE A 106 -13.59 3.28 3.04
N LEU A 107 -12.30 3.35 3.34
CA LEU A 107 -11.37 4.21 2.60
C LEU A 107 -11.23 3.76 1.14
N THR A 108 -11.20 2.45 0.89
CA THR A 108 -11.14 1.91 -0.48
C THR A 108 -12.40 2.25 -1.27
N ILE A 109 -13.60 2.08 -0.68
CA ILE A 109 -14.86 2.46 -1.32
C ILE A 109 -14.89 3.95 -1.65
N ILE A 110 -14.39 4.81 -0.75
CA ILE A 110 -14.31 6.25 -1.01
C ILE A 110 -13.45 6.52 -2.25
N VAL A 111 -12.27 5.90 -2.36
CA VAL A 111 -11.38 6.04 -3.53
C VAL A 111 -12.09 5.56 -4.80
N VAL A 112 -12.70 4.38 -4.78
CA VAL A 112 -13.42 3.80 -5.93
C VAL A 112 -14.56 4.71 -6.39
N ARG A 113 -15.33 5.27 -5.46
CA ARG A 113 -16.44 6.17 -5.81
C ARG A 113 -15.95 7.54 -6.31
N LYS A 114 -14.82 8.03 -5.82
CA LYS A 114 -14.28 9.34 -6.23
C LYS A 114 -13.42 9.27 -7.49
N ALA A 115 -12.81 8.12 -7.81
CA ALA A 115 -11.92 7.97 -8.96
C ALA A 115 -12.47 8.48 -10.30
N PRO A 116 -13.75 8.27 -10.68
CA PRO A 116 -14.30 8.76 -11.96
C PRO A 116 -14.37 10.30 -12.08
N THR A 117 -14.34 10.99 -10.95
CA THR A 117 -14.32 12.46 -10.94
C THR A 117 -12.99 13.02 -11.43
N ILE A 118 -11.92 12.24 -11.28
CA ILE A 118 -10.56 12.57 -11.70
C ILE A 118 -10.24 11.88 -13.03
N PHE A 119 -10.45 10.57 -13.07
CA PHE A 119 -10.07 9.69 -14.17
C PHE A 119 -11.28 9.41 -15.07
N LYS A 120 -11.20 9.79 -16.34
CA LYS A 120 -12.28 9.77 -17.34
C LYS A 120 -12.29 8.50 -18.18
N SER A 121 -11.13 7.88 -18.36
CA SER A 121 -10.99 6.71 -19.22
C SER A 121 -11.50 5.44 -18.53
N LYS A 122 -12.62 4.88 -19.02
CA LYS A 122 -13.21 3.66 -18.43
C LYS A 122 -12.28 2.46 -18.42
N LYS A 123 -11.47 2.29 -19.48
CA LYS A 123 -10.48 1.20 -19.56
C LYS A 123 -9.40 1.36 -18.50
N ASP A 124 -8.95 2.59 -18.26
CA ASP A 124 -7.90 2.86 -17.27
C ASP A 124 -8.44 2.72 -15.84
N LEU A 125 -9.68 3.19 -15.59
CA LEU A 125 -10.42 2.94 -14.35
C LEU A 125 -10.59 1.44 -14.05
N LEU A 126 -10.98 0.66 -15.06
CA LEU A 126 -11.15 -0.79 -14.90
C LEU A 126 -9.84 -1.45 -14.50
N ILE A 127 -8.72 -1.10 -15.15
CA ILE A 127 -7.39 -1.62 -14.79
C ILE A 127 -7.02 -1.21 -13.36
N PHE A 128 -7.24 0.05 -12.98
CA PHE A 128 -7.00 0.52 -11.63
C PHE A 128 -7.81 -0.27 -10.59
N TYR A 129 -9.07 -0.57 -10.86
CA TYR A 129 -9.91 -1.35 -9.94
C TYR A 129 -9.53 -2.83 -9.88
N ILE A 130 -9.09 -3.44 -10.99
CA ILE A 130 -8.57 -4.81 -11.00
C ILE A 130 -7.31 -4.90 -10.14
N PHE A 131 -6.33 -4.02 -10.39
CA PHE A 131 -5.11 -3.92 -9.60
C PHE A 131 -5.40 -3.60 -8.13
N GLY A 132 -6.34 -2.69 -7.89
CA GLY A 132 -6.86 -2.36 -6.57
C GLY A 132 -7.47 -3.56 -5.84
N SER A 133 -8.24 -4.40 -6.54
CA SER A 133 -8.89 -5.59 -5.95
C SER A 133 -7.88 -6.66 -5.55
N ILE A 134 -6.93 -6.96 -6.43
CA ILE A 134 -5.87 -7.94 -6.14
C ILE A 134 -5.02 -7.45 -4.97
N GLY A 135 -4.56 -6.20 -5.02
CA GLY A 135 -3.77 -5.63 -3.94
C GLY A 135 -4.55 -5.54 -2.62
N TYR A 136 -5.85 -5.21 -2.67
CA TYR A 136 -6.72 -5.18 -1.49
C TYR A 136 -6.86 -6.55 -0.82
N THR A 137 -7.03 -7.62 -1.59
CA THR A 137 -7.12 -8.99 -1.02
C THR A 137 -5.87 -9.33 -0.23
N ILE A 138 -4.70 -9.03 -0.78
CA ILE A 138 -3.41 -9.35 -0.16
C ILE A 138 -3.14 -8.43 1.03
N ASP A 139 -3.41 -7.13 0.87
CA ASP A 139 -3.33 -6.15 1.95
C ASP A 139 -4.24 -6.52 3.13
N ALA A 140 -5.45 -7.03 2.84
CA ALA A 140 -6.39 -7.46 3.87
C ALA A 140 -6.00 -8.79 4.54
N TYR A 141 -5.41 -9.72 3.79
CA TYR A 141 -4.95 -11.00 4.33
C TYR A 141 -3.79 -10.84 5.33
N TYR A 142 -2.77 -10.07 4.95
CA TYR A 142 -1.63 -9.78 5.83
C TYR A 142 -1.91 -8.67 6.84
N ASN A 143 -3.04 -7.99 6.67
CA ASN A 143 -3.48 -6.86 7.45
C ASN A 143 -2.51 -5.65 7.38
N ASN A 144 -2.01 -5.43 6.17
CA ASN A 144 -1.14 -4.33 5.79
C ASN A 144 -1.98 -3.04 5.60
N VAL A 145 -1.35 -2.01 5.03
CA VAL A 145 -1.74 -0.61 5.20
C VAL A 145 -1.68 0.21 3.92
N ASN A 146 -1.43 -0.47 2.80
CA ASN A 146 -1.28 0.18 1.51
C ASN A 146 -2.57 0.90 1.11
N PHE A 147 -3.73 0.46 1.62
CA PHE A 147 -5.00 1.16 1.42
C PHE A 147 -4.97 2.62 1.93
N ILE A 148 -4.29 2.89 3.06
CA ILE A 148 -4.15 4.25 3.61
C ILE A 148 -3.26 5.08 2.69
N ILE A 149 -2.14 4.51 2.23
CA ILE A 149 -1.22 5.16 1.30
C ILE A 149 -1.97 5.54 0.01
N VAL A 150 -2.72 4.60 -0.56
CA VAL A 150 -3.52 4.82 -1.77
C VAL A 150 -4.59 5.89 -1.54
N PHE A 151 -5.30 5.84 -0.42
CA PHE A 151 -6.28 6.85 -0.06
C PHE A 151 -5.64 8.24 0.02
N LEU A 152 -4.54 8.39 0.75
CA LEU A 152 -3.85 9.67 0.94
C LEU A 152 -3.26 10.21 -0.35
N LEU A 153 -2.62 9.37 -1.17
CA LEU A 153 -2.06 9.78 -2.47
C LEU A 153 -3.16 10.11 -3.49
N PHE A 154 -4.26 9.35 -3.48
CA PHE A 154 -5.41 9.66 -4.33
C PHE A 154 -5.99 11.04 -3.99
N PHE A 155 -6.21 11.32 -2.70
CA PHE A 155 -6.69 12.64 -2.29
C PHE A 155 -5.64 13.74 -2.43
N SER A 156 -4.35 13.40 -2.30
CA SER A 156 -3.25 14.31 -2.64
C SER A 156 -3.37 14.76 -4.10
N PHE A 157 -3.51 13.82 -5.03
CA PHE A 157 -3.72 14.11 -6.45
C PHE A 157 -5.02 14.89 -6.70
N TYR A 158 -6.14 14.49 -6.06
CA TYR A 158 -7.43 15.17 -6.16
C TYR A 158 -7.35 16.65 -5.78
N PHE A 159 -6.72 16.97 -4.65
CA PHE A 159 -6.56 18.36 -4.21
C PHE A 159 -5.58 19.14 -5.08
N MET A 160 -4.55 18.49 -5.61
CA MET A 160 -3.64 19.11 -6.56
C MET A 160 -4.37 19.51 -7.86
N GLU A 161 -5.24 18.66 -8.39
CA GLU A 161 -6.07 18.99 -9.57
C GLU A 161 -7.04 20.17 -9.31
N SER A 162 -7.27 20.53 -8.05
CA SER A 162 -8.07 21.68 -7.63
C SER A 162 -7.22 22.86 -7.12
N ASP A 163 -5.94 22.92 -7.47
CA ASP A 163 -4.95 23.94 -7.07
C ASP A 163 -4.75 24.09 -5.54
N LYS A 164 -5.19 23.10 -4.74
CA LYS A 164 -5.05 23.08 -3.27
C LYS A 164 -3.73 22.40 -2.86
N PHE A 165 -2.61 22.93 -3.33
CA PHE A 165 -1.28 22.31 -3.20
C PHE A 165 -0.84 22.02 -1.75
N TRP A 166 -1.14 22.88 -0.78
CA TRP A 166 -0.79 22.60 0.63
C TRP A 166 -1.52 21.38 1.19
N LYS A 167 -2.81 21.21 0.85
CA LYS A 167 -3.57 20.01 1.25
C LYS A 167 -3.01 18.78 0.57
N ALA A 168 -2.66 18.89 -0.72
CA ALA A 168 -2.04 17.82 -1.47
C ALA A 168 -0.70 17.40 -0.84
N GLY A 169 0.15 18.37 -0.53
CA GLY A 169 1.45 18.17 0.11
C GLY A 169 1.35 17.50 1.47
N PHE A 170 0.44 17.97 2.34
CA PHE A 170 0.23 17.37 3.66
C PHE A 170 -0.22 15.90 3.56
N LEU A 171 -1.19 15.60 2.68
CA LEU A 171 -1.64 14.21 2.47
C LEU A 171 -0.55 13.33 1.88
N PHE A 172 0.25 13.85 0.94
CA PHE A 172 1.41 13.15 0.42
C PHE A 172 2.41 12.83 1.53
N THR A 173 2.75 13.81 2.37
CA THR A 173 3.64 13.62 3.50
C THR A 173 3.15 12.55 4.43
N LEU A 174 1.85 12.55 4.78
CA LEU A 174 1.29 11.46 5.55
C LEU A 174 1.48 10.12 4.82
N ALA A 175 1.19 10.04 3.52
CA ALA A 175 1.36 8.80 2.75
C ALA A 175 2.81 8.25 2.73
N THR A 176 3.83 9.08 3.00
CA THR A 176 5.23 8.64 3.07
C THR A 176 5.55 7.73 4.26
N PHE A 177 4.56 7.27 5.04
CA PHE A 177 4.70 6.17 6.01
C PHE A 177 5.57 5.02 5.49
N LYS A 178 5.38 4.65 4.22
CA LYS A 178 6.32 3.82 3.45
C LYS A 178 7.07 4.71 2.47
N ILE A 179 8.39 4.59 2.45
CA ILE A 179 9.24 5.39 1.56
C ILE A 179 8.92 5.20 0.08
N THR A 180 8.36 4.04 -0.30
CA THR A 180 7.91 3.76 -1.68
C THR A 180 6.95 4.82 -2.22
N ALA A 181 6.15 5.46 -1.36
CA ALA A 181 5.25 6.54 -1.76
C ALA A 181 5.99 7.77 -2.33
N ILE A 182 7.29 7.94 -2.06
CA ILE A 182 8.08 9.07 -2.59
C ILE A 182 8.13 9.08 -4.12
N VAL A 183 7.97 7.91 -4.77
CA VAL A 183 7.92 7.75 -6.24
C VAL A 183 6.75 8.52 -6.86
N PHE A 184 5.72 8.87 -6.07
CA PHE A 184 4.61 9.70 -6.51
C PHE A 184 5.07 11.05 -7.09
N LEU A 185 6.01 11.76 -6.44
CA LEU A 185 6.47 13.07 -6.93
C LEU A 185 7.23 12.99 -8.27
N PRO A 186 8.21 12.08 -8.46
CA PRO A 186 8.81 11.85 -9.77
C PRO A 186 7.80 11.56 -10.87
N VAL A 187 6.79 10.71 -10.60
CA VAL A 187 5.73 10.41 -11.59
C VAL A 187 5.00 11.69 -12.00
N LEU A 188 4.59 12.51 -11.03
CA LEU A 188 3.90 13.77 -11.30
C LEU A 188 4.76 14.78 -12.08
N LEU A 189 6.06 14.85 -11.80
CA LEU A 189 7.00 15.70 -12.54
C LEU A 189 7.18 15.21 -13.98
N ILE A 190 7.35 13.89 -14.18
CA ILE A 190 7.53 13.28 -15.51
C ILE A 190 6.33 13.54 -16.42
N ILE A 191 5.11 13.39 -15.89
CA ILE A 191 3.88 13.68 -16.64
C ILE A 191 3.52 15.17 -16.68
N LYS A 192 4.37 16.02 -16.10
CA LYS A 192 4.22 17.49 -16.05
C LYS A 192 2.93 17.95 -15.37
N LYS A 193 2.40 17.16 -14.44
CA LYS A 193 1.28 17.54 -13.57
C LYS A 193 1.74 18.38 -12.38
N LEU A 194 2.98 18.16 -11.93
CA LEU A 194 3.63 18.99 -10.94
C LEU A 194 4.73 19.82 -11.59
N LYS A 195 4.83 21.11 -11.25
CA LYS A 195 5.95 21.98 -11.66
C LYS A 195 7.01 22.01 -10.57
N TRP A 196 8.27 22.20 -10.96
CA TRP A 196 9.39 22.30 -10.02
C TRP A 196 9.17 23.33 -8.92
N LYS A 197 8.62 24.50 -9.24
CA LYS A 197 8.33 25.57 -8.27
C LYS A 197 7.31 25.19 -7.20
N ASP A 198 6.45 24.21 -7.50
CA ASP A 198 5.36 23.75 -6.64
C ASP A 198 5.80 22.58 -5.75
N LEU A 199 7.01 22.02 -5.95
CA LEU A 199 7.57 20.97 -5.09
C LEU A 199 7.67 21.38 -3.62
N LYS A 200 7.88 22.67 -3.35
CA LYS A 200 7.95 23.20 -1.98
C LYS A 200 6.73 22.82 -1.13
N TYR A 201 5.55 22.72 -1.73
CA TYR A 201 4.32 22.36 -1.01
C TYR A 201 4.34 20.92 -0.50
N PHE A 202 5.10 20.04 -1.13
CA PHE A 202 5.25 18.63 -0.77
C PHE A 202 6.51 18.39 0.07
N LEU A 203 7.61 19.07 -0.25
CA LEU A 203 8.88 18.92 0.45
C LEU A 203 8.88 19.57 1.83
N ILE A 204 8.25 20.73 2.01
CA ILE A 204 8.24 21.41 3.32
C ILE A 204 7.56 20.54 4.39
N PRO A 205 6.31 20.05 4.21
CA PRO A 205 5.68 19.20 5.22
C PRO A 205 6.44 17.88 5.42
N PHE A 206 7.04 17.31 4.36
CA PHE A 206 7.89 16.13 4.46
C PHE A 206 9.14 16.37 5.33
N LEU A 207 9.85 17.47 5.13
CA LEU A 207 11.00 17.81 5.97
C LEU A 207 10.59 18.03 7.43
N LEU A 208 9.41 18.60 7.68
CA LEU A 208 8.88 18.79 9.04
C LEU A 208 8.57 17.45 9.72
N ILE A 209 7.95 16.49 9.03
CA ILE A 209 7.68 15.16 9.64
C ILE A 209 8.97 14.38 9.88
N CYS A 210 10.05 14.72 9.18
CA CYS A 210 11.37 14.13 9.38
C CYS A 210 12.18 14.77 10.52
N ILE A 211 11.70 15.82 11.20
CA ILE A 211 12.44 16.45 12.32
C ILE A 211 12.88 15.45 13.40
N PRO A 212 12.06 14.47 13.84
CA PRO A 212 12.48 13.48 14.83
C PRO A 212 13.73 12.71 14.40
N TYR A 213 13.91 12.43 13.11
CA TYR A 213 15.11 11.76 12.58
C TYR A 213 16.36 12.63 12.58
N ILE A 214 16.19 13.95 12.58
CA ILE A 214 17.30 14.90 12.72
C ILE A 214 17.72 15.02 14.19
N ILE A 215 16.73 15.02 15.10
CA ILE A 215 16.96 15.11 16.54
C ILE A 215 17.55 13.80 17.08
N PHE A 216 17.08 12.65 16.56
CA PHE A 216 17.52 11.32 16.96
C PHE A 216 18.14 10.57 15.76
N PRO A 217 19.41 10.84 15.43
CA PRO A 217 20.04 10.32 14.21
C PRO A 217 20.18 8.80 14.17
N ASP A 218 20.27 8.14 15.33
CA ASP A 218 20.36 6.67 15.38
C ASP A 218 19.11 6.00 14.78
N TYR A 219 17.92 6.59 14.95
CA TYR A 219 16.68 6.12 14.33
C TYR A 219 16.72 6.28 12.82
N PHE A 220 17.32 7.37 12.34
CA PHE A 220 17.48 7.58 10.90
C PHE A 220 18.38 6.49 10.30
N PHE A 221 19.53 6.22 10.92
CA PHE A 221 20.45 5.19 10.45
C PHE A 221 19.84 3.78 10.54
N GLN A 222 19.14 3.46 11.62
CA GLN A 222 18.46 2.17 11.78
C GLN A 222 17.38 1.99 10.72
N MET A 223 16.53 2.99 10.51
CA MET A 223 15.50 2.97 9.46
C MET A 223 16.10 2.80 8.06
N VAL A 224 17.14 3.58 7.71
CA VAL A 224 17.81 3.46 6.40
C VAL A 224 18.45 2.06 6.23
N LYS A 225 19.05 1.52 7.30
CA LYS A 225 19.62 0.17 7.29
C LYS A 225 18.53 -0.90 7.09
N ASN A 226 17.36 -0.73 7.71
CA ASN A 226 16.23 -1.64 7.55
C ASN A 226 15.68 -1.66 6.12
N TRP A 227 15.70 -0.52 5.41
CA TRP A 227 15.32 -0.46 4.00
C TRP A 227 16.29 -1.22 3.08
N GLY A 228 17.58 -1.26 3.43
CA GLY A 228 18.59 -2.02 2.71
C GLY A 228 18.73 -3.47 3.17
N HIS A 229 17.96 -3.92 4.14
CA HIS A 229 18.06 -5.28 4.69
C HIS A 229 17.56 -6.30 3.65
N SER A 230 18.42 -7.26 3.30
CA SER A 230 18.10 -8.36 2.38
C SER A 230 17.43 -9.50 3.15
N ASP A 231 16.23 -9.90 2.73
CA ASP A 231 15.51 -11.00 3.37
C ASP A 231 16.04 -12.35 2.87
N VAL A 232 16.65 -13.13 3.75
CA VAL A 232 17.29 -14.43 3.41
C VAL A 232 16.27 -15.50 3.02
N GLU A 233 15.02 -15.36 3.49
CA GLU A 233 13.91 -16.26 3.20
C GLU A 233 13.34 -16.07 1.78
N ILE A 234 13.59 -14.90 1.17
CA ILE A 234 13.13 -14.55 -0.18
C ILE A 234 14.09 -15.14 -1.22
N LYS A 235 13.79 -16.35 -1.67
CA LYS A 235 14.57 -17.07 -2.70
C LYS A 235 14.10 -16.70 -4.11
N GLY A 236 14.58 -15.56 -4.63
CA GLY A 236 14.37 -15.13 -6.01
C GLY A 236 15.47 -15.58 -6.97
N ILE A 237 15.23 -15.43 -8.29
CA ILE A 237 16.23 -15.65 -9.34
C ILE A 237 17.24 -14.48 -9.37
N LEU A 238 16.81 -13.27 -9.02
CA LEU A 238 17.62 -12.06 -9.12
C LEU A 238 18.14 -11.67 -7.73
N PHE A 239 19.41 -11.26 -7.65
CA PHE A 239 20.03 -10.84 -6.39
C PHE A 239 19.29 -9.68 -5.70
N PHE A 240 18.63 -8.82 -6.48
CA PHE A 240 17.86 -7.72 -5.94
C PHE A 240 16.44 -8.12 -5.53
N ASP A 241 15.99 -9.36 -5.74
CA ASP A 241 14.66 -9.80 -5.31
C ASP A 241 14.51 -9.70 -3.80
N SER A 242 15.53 -10.13 -3.03
CA SER A 242 15.52 -10.05 -1.56
C SER A 242 15.53 -8.62 -1.00
N VAL A 243 15.85 -7.62 -1.83
CA VAL A 243 15.89 -6.19 -1.45
C VAL A 243 14.67 -5.45 -2.00
N LEU A 244 14.33 -5.63 -3.27
CA LEU A 244 13.22 -4.97 -3.95
C LEU A 244 11.87 -5.58 -3.59
N TRP A 245 11.83 -6.81 -3.07
CA TRP A 245 10.59 -7.43 -2.62
C TRP A 245 9.82 -6.51 -1.66
N LYS A 246 10.50 -5.89 -0.70
CA LYS A 246 9.90 -4.92 0.26
C LYS A 246 9.23 -3.73 -0.42
N ALA A 247 9.73 -3.31 -1.58
CA ALA A 247 9.19 -2.18 -2.33
C ALA A 247 8.10 -2.58 -3.34
N LEU A 248 8.03 -3.86 -3.70
CA LEU A 248 7.21 -4.37 -4.81
C LEU A 248 6.33 -5.57 -4.43
N GLN A 249 6.12 -5.79 -3.13
CA GLN A 249 5.21 -6.82 -2.61
C GLN A 249 3.83 -6.75 -3.29
N PRO A 250 3.11 -7.89 -3.42
CA PRO A 250 1.85 -7.91 -4.12
C PRO A 250 0.75 -6.97 -3.56
N SER A 251 0.80 -6.66 -2.26
CA SER A 251 -0.07 -5.67 -1.62
C SER A 251 0.13 -4.24 -2.17
N HIS A 252 1.30 -3.93 -2.73
CA HIS A 252 1.60 -2.65 -3.39
C HIS A 252 0.90 -2.48 -4.74
N LEU A 253 0.21 -3.51 -5.28
CA LEU A 253 -0.47 -3.40 -6.57
C LEU A 253 -1.56 -2.31 -6.57
N MET A 254 -2.17 -2.02 -5.43
CA MET A 254 -3.11 -0.89 -5.30
C MET A 254 -2.41 0.46 -5.55
N PHE A 255 -1.20 0.64 -4.99
CA PHE A 255 -0.36 1.81 -5.16
C PHE A 255 0.19 1.92 -6.58
N ILE A 256 0.72 0.82 -7.12
CA ILE A 256 1.18 0.73 -8.51
C ILE A 256 0.03 1.05 -9.47
N GLY A 257 -1.18 0.55 -9.19
CA GLY A 257 -2.38 0.85 -9.95
C GLY A 257 -2.72 2.34 -9.95
N LEU A 258 -2.60 3.02 -8.82
CA LEU A 258 -2.80 4.47 -8.73
C LEU A 258 -1.75 5.24 -9.55
N LEU A 259 -0.46 4.90 -9.42
CA LEU A 259 0.59 5.52 -10.23
C LEU A 259 0.39 5.26 -11.72
N PHE A 260 -0.01 4.05 -12.08
CA PHE A 260 -0.29 3.63 -13.45
C PHE A 260 -1.42 4.46 -14.07
N ILE A 261 -2.56 4.60 -13.41
CA ILE A 261 -3.70 5.35 -13.96
C ILE A 261 -3.36 6.84 -14.08
N ILE A 262 -2.68 7.41 -13.08
CA ILE A 262 -2.17 8.79 -13.15
C ILE A 262 -1.24 8.95 -14.35
N PHE A 263 -0.32 8.02 -14.58
CA PHE A 263 0.62 8.09 -15.69
C PHE A 263 -0.06 7.97 -17.05
N ILE A 264 -0.82 6.89 -17.27
CA ILE A 264 -1.46 6.56 -18.54
C ILE A 264 -2.51 7.59 -18.94
N GLU A 265 -3.26 8.13 -17.98
CA GLU A 265 -4.33 9.07 -18.28
C GLU A 265 -3.79 10.41 -18.82
N ASN A 266 -2.57 10.76 -18.44
CA ASN A 266 -1.91 12.00 -18.87
C ASN A 266 -1.17 11.89 -20.21
N ILE A 267 -1.20 10.74 -20.87
CA ILE A 267 -0.66 10.57 -22.23
C ILE A 267 -1.69 11.06 -23.26
N LYS A 268 -1.37 12.14 -23.97
CA LYS A 268 -2.25 12.77 -24.97
C LYS A 268 -2.40 11.95 -26.25
N ASP A 269 -1.32 11.35 -26.74
CA ASP A 269 -1.34 10.57 -27.99
C ASP A 269 -2.03 9.22 -27.78
N ALA A 270 -3.11 8.97 -28.53
CA ALA A 270 -3.96 7.80 -28.33
C ALA A 270 -3.27 6.47 -28.66
N ASN A 271 -2.43 6.44 -29.70
CA ASN A 271 -1.70 5.23 -30.12
C ASN A 271 -0.61 4.89 -29.11
N ARG A 272 0.19 5.88 -28.70
CA ARG A 272 1.18 5.76 -27.64
C ARG A 272 0.53 5.36 -26.32
N LYS A 273 -0.60 5.95 -25.96
CA LYS A 273 -1.36 5.59 -24.74
C LYS A 273 -1.78 4.12 -24.79
N LYS A 274 -2.33 3.66 -25.90
CA LYS A 274 -2.72 2.25 -26.09
C LYS A 274 -1.51 1.32 -25.96
N ASN A 275 -0.41 1.62 -26.63
CA ASN A 275 0.79 0.77 -26.61
C ASN A 275 1.42 0.73 -25.21
N LEU A 276 1.59 1.89 -24.56
CA LEU A 276 2.11 1.96 -23.18
C LEU A 276 1.21 1.21 -22.20
N ARG A 277 -0.11 1.32 -22.33
CA ARG A 277 -1.06 0.56 -21.51
C ARG A 277 -0.80 -0.95 -21.63
N ILE A 278 -0.72 -1.46 -22.85
CA ILE A 278 -0.48 -2.89 -23.09
C ILE A 278 0.87 -3.30 -22.48
N ILE A 279 1.94 -2.57 -22.80
CA ILE A 279 3.29 -2.87 -22.31
C ILE A 279 3.33 -2.89 -20.78
N LEU A 280 2.84 -1.84 -20.13
CA LEU A 280 2.90 -1.72 -18.67
C LEU A 280 2.03 -2.76 -17.97
N VAL A 281 0.82 -3.02 -18.46
CA VAL A 281 -0.05 -4.07 -17.89
C VAL A 281 0.58 -5.45 -18.05
N SER A 282 1.18 -5.74 -19.21
CA SER A 282 1.90 -7.00 -19.44
C SER A 282 3.10 -7.14 -18.51
N LEU A 283 3.93 -6.09 -18.37
CA LEU A 283 5.09 -6.11 -17.48
C LEU A 283 4.69 -6.31 -16.02
N ILE A 284 3.69 -5.57 -15.53
CA ILE A 284 3.17 -5.72 -14.16
C ILE A 284 2.63 -7.13 -13.95
N THR A 285 1.83 -7.65 -14.89
CA THR A 285 1.28 -9.01 -14.81
C THR A 285 2.38 -10.06 -14.76
N ILE A 286 3.35 -10.02 -15.69
CA ILE A 286 4.47 -10.98 -15.74
C ILE A 286 5.26 -10.93 -14.44
N TYR A 287 5.58 -9.72 -13.97
CA TYR A 287 6.33 -9.55 -12.73
C TYR A 287 5.56 -10.09 -11.52
N TYR A 288 4.25 -9.87 -11.44
CA TYR A 288 3.43 -10.36 -10.34
C TYR A 288 3.22 -11.88 -10.38
N VAL A 289 3.11 -12.47 -11.57
CA VAL A 289 3.12 -13.93 -11.74
C VAL A 289 4.46 -14.49 -11.29
N TYR A 290 5.57 -13.89 -11.70
CA TYR A 290 6.91 -14.25 -11.25
C TYR A 290 7.02 -14.20 -9.71
N LEU A 291 6.67 -13.07 -9.12
CA LEU A 291 6.68 -12.87 -7.67
C LEU A 291 5.81 -13.93 -6.95
N THR A 292 4.60 -14.16 -7.41
CA THR A 292 3.67 -15.09 -6.76
C THR A 292 4.15 -16.54 -6.91
N SER A 293 4.57 -16.95 -8.10
CA SER A 293 4.94 -18.33 -8.37
C SER A 293 6.34 -18.67 -7.85
N VAL A 294 7.34 -17.87 -8.22
CA VAL A 294 8.76 -18.18 -7.98
C VAL A 294 9.19 -17.77 -6.59
N VAL A 295 8.71 -16.64 -6.08
CA VAL A 295 9.15 -16.12 -4.79
C VAL A 295 8.28 -16.64 -3.64
N PHE A 296 6.99 -16.94 -3.88
CA PHE A 296 6.07 -17.40 -2.84
C PHE A 296 5.73 -18.88 -2.93
N ILE A 297 5.06 -19.31 -4.01
CA ILE A 297 4.48 -20.65 -4.09
C ILE A 297 5.57 -21.73 -4.10
N ILE A 298 6.60 -21.60 -4.96
CA ILE A 298 7.64 -22.61 -5.11
C ILE A 298 8.42 -22.82 -3.79
N PRO A 299 8.90 -21.78 -3.09
CA PRO A 299 9.57 -21.96 -1.80
C PRO A 299 8.67 -22.59 -0.73
N VAL A 300 7.37 -22.30 -0.72
CA VAL A 300 6.44 -22.89 0.25
C VAL A 300 6.15 -24.36 -0.03
N ILE A 301 6.16 -24.79 -1.29
CA ILE A 301 5.91 -26.19 -1.67
C ILE A 301 7.17 -27.07 -1.55
N LEU A 302 8.34 -26.49 -1.81
CA LEU A 302 9.60 -27.26 -1.92
C LEU A 302 10.46 -27.26 -0.65
N ASN A 303 10.12 -26.45 0.37
CA ASN A 303 10.72 -26.54 1.72
C ASN A 303 9.71 -27.20 2.68
#